data_AF-A0A062X0W6-F1
#
_entry.id   AF-A0A062X0W6-F1
#
_cell.length_a   1.000
_cell.length_b   1.000
_cell.length_c   1.000
_cell.angle_alpha   90.00
_cell.angle_beta   90.00
_cell.angle_gamma   90.00
#
_symmetry.space_group_name_H-M   'P 1'
#
loop_
_entity.id
_entity.type
_entity.pdbx_description
1 polymer ?
#
loop_
_entity_poly.entity_id
_entity_poly.type
_entity_poly.pdbx_seq_one_letter_code
_entity_poly.pdbx_strand_id
1 'polypeptide(L)'
;MLLTVTSGGDVIHLARLADLESSGRGAVHDFYFDSSRPHLSPTAAHYVREELLAPRWAETTLCGSVWAVMVGGEGGPLREDGRVAFAPTCRRCLTLIDRFYPTPRADRRLSLVAQLAADVVCEQGFAEVRSVPGDQQAELRKRIRKLVRARTGHGSKTFSLETTIYVECREIYDQHASEHSRVAMEALNQFLTAGGEALSRRPADWVVSWEAWDVD
;
A
#
# COMPACT_ATOMS: atom_id res chain seq x y z
N MET A 1 20.49 0.00 -0.20
CA MET A 1 19.63 0.70 -1.17
C MET A 1 19.40 2.11 -0.63
N LEU A 2 19.36 3.13 -1.49
CA LEU A 2 19.19 4.53 -1.09
C LEU A 2 17.78 5.01 -1.44
N LEU A 3 17.10 5.70 -0.52
CA LEU A 3 15.85 6.38 -0.80
C LEU A 3 16.13 7.74 -1.45
N THR A 4 15.46 8.01 -2.56
CA THR A 4 15.75 9.17 -3.41
C THR A 4 14.47 9.81 -3.91
N VAL A 5 14.54 11.10 -4.24
CA VAL A 5 13.47 11.84 -4.92
C VAL A 5 13.93 12.27 -6.30
N THR A 6 12.99 12.37 -7.23
CA THR A 6 13.21 12.99 -8.54
C THR A 6 12.89 14.48 -8.46
N SER A 7 13.42 15.28 -9.39
CA SER A 7 13.11 16.72 -9.45
C SER A 7 11.59 16.94 -9.52
N GLY A 8 11.03 17.62 -8.52
CA GLY A 8 9.59 17.95 -8.44
C GLY A 8 8.65 16.78 -8.14
N GLY A 9 9.15 15.61 -7.75
CA GLY A 9 8.33 14.43 -7.45
C GLY A 9 8.12 14.20 -5.95
N ASP A 10 6.88 13.86 -5.56
CA ASP A 10 6.53 13.43 -4.19
C ASP A 10 6.82 11.94 -3.94
N VAL A 11 7.13 11.20 -5.01
CA VAL A 11 7.34 9.76 -4.97
C VAL A 11 8.75 9.46 -4.50
N ILE A 12 8.88 8.50 -3.57
CA ILE A 12 10.15 8.04 -3.04
C ILE A 12 10.60 6.82 -3.84
N HIS A 13 11.74 6.96 -4.50
CA HIS A 13 12.37 5.94 -5.33
C HIS A 13 13.55 5.28 -4.62
N LEU A 14 14.03 4.17 -5.18
CA LEU A 14 15.20 3.47 -4.69
C LEU A 14 16.33 3.58 -5.70
N ALA A 15 17.52 3.91 -5.24
CA ALA A 15 18.76 3.75 -6.00
C ALA A 15 19.55 2.56 -5.45
N ARG A 16 20.17 1.82 -6.39
CA ARG A 16 21.05 0.70 -6.09
C ARG A 16 22.49 1.18 -5.96
N LEU A 17 23.36 0.31 -5.46
CA LEU A 17 24.80 0.53 -5.55
C LEU A 17 25.20 0.59 -7.03
N ALA A 18 26.18 1.44 -7.34
CA ALA A 18 26.83 1.45 -8.63
C ALA A 18 27.54 0.10 -8.86
N ASP A 19 27.49 -0.40 -10.09
CA ASP A 19 28.28 -1.56 -10.48
C ASP A 19 29.76 -1.17 -10.57
N LEU A 20 30.66 -2.15 -10.45
CA LEU A 20 32.12 -1.94 -10.52
C LEU A 20 32.56 -1.24 -11.82
N GLU A 21 31.78 -1.36 -12.89
CA GLU A 21 32.07 -0.78 -14.21
C GLU A 21 31.44 0.60 -14.42
N SER A 22 30.54 1.05 -13.52
CA SER A 22 29.84 2.33 -13.64
C SER A 22 30.43 3.38 -12.71
N SER A 23 30.57 4.62 -13.19
CA SER A 23 30.83 5.75 -12.31
C SER A 23 29.64 5.95 -11.37
N GLY A 24 29.84 5.65 -10.09
CA GLY A 24 28.84 5.95 -9.08
C GLY A 24 28.71 7.45 -8.83
N ARG A 25 27.62 7.84 -8.17
CA ARG A 25 27.38 9.21 -7.70
C ARG A 25 27.20 9.24 -6.18
N GLY A 26 27.49 10.40 -5.61
CA GLY A 26 27.16 10.72 -4.22
C GLY A 26 25.65 10.71 -3.98
N ALA A 27 25.25 10.45 -2.74
CA ALA A 27 23.87 10.52 -2.28
C ALA A 27 23.29 11.94 -2.37
N VAL A 28 24.17 12.94 -2.28
CA VAL A 28 23.87 14.35 -2.55
C VAL A 28 24.98 15.01 -3.39
N HIS A 29 24.71 16.22 -3.86
CA HIS A 29 25.71 17.06 -4.50
C HIS A 29 26.49 17.88 -3.46
N ASP A 30 27.73 18.26 -3.78
CA ASP A 30 28.60 18.99 -2.85
C ASP A 30 28.06 20.39 -2.47
N PHE A 31 27.26 21.01 -3.35
CA PHE A 31 26.63 22.31 -3.05
C PHE A 31 25.69 22.27 -1.84
N TYR A 32 25.24 21.09 -1.39
CA TYR A 32 24.44 20.96 -0.18
C TYR A 32 25.25 21.28 1.09
N PHE A 33 26.58 21.29 1.04
CA PHE A 33 27.45 21.62 2.18
C PHE A 33 28.09 23.01 2.07
N ASP A 34 27.65 23.81 1.10
CA ASP A 34 28.14 25.18 0.92
C ASP A 34 27.56 26.10 2.00
N SER A 35 28.42 26.51 2.93
CA SER A 35 28.07 27.37 4.07
C SER A 35 27.61 28.77 3.66
N SER A 36 27.81 29.16 2.40
CA SER A 36 27.28 30.42 1.85
C SER A 36 25.79 30.34 1.52
N ARG A 37 25.17 29.14 1.56
CA ARG A 37 23.75 28.94 1.24
C ARG A 37 22.88 28.88 2.49
N PRO A 38 21.80 29.68 2.58
CA PRO A 38 21.01 29.87 3.79
C PRO A 38 19.99 28.76 4.12
N HIS A 39 20.04 27.60 3.45
CA HIS A 39 18.97 26.57 3.54
C HIS A 39 19.45 25.22 4.07
N LEU A 40 20.63 25.19 4.69
CA LEU A 40 21.18 24.01 5.34
C LEU A 40 20.41 23.73 6.63
N SER A 41 19.76 22.57 6.69
CA SER A 41 19.10 22.14 7.93
C SER A 41 20.14 21.95 9.04
N PRO A 42 19.87 22.36 10.29
CA PRO A 42 20.74 22.04 11.43
C PRO A 42 21.01 20.53 11.58
N THR A 43 20.10 19.70 11.08
CA THR A 43 20.22 18.24 11.08
C THR A 43 21.24 17.70 10.09
N ALA A 44 21.72 18.52 9.14
CA ALA A 44 22.81 18.14 8.25
C ALA A 44 24.10 17.80 9.02
N ALA A 45 24.30 18.36 10.22
CA ALA A 45 25.41 18.04 11.10
C ALA A 45 25.41 16.59 11.60
N HIS A 46 24.28 15.88 11.51
CA HIS A 46 24.19 14.46 11.88
C HIS A 46 24.76 13.52 10.82
N TYR A 47 25.07 14.04 9.62
CA TYR A 47 25.58 13.24 8.52
C TYR A 47 27.09 13.43 8.34
N VAL A 48 27.78 12.34 7.99
CA VAL A 48 29.19 12.37 7.60
C VAL A 48 29.28 12.80 6.13
N ARG A 49 29.84 13.98 5.87
CA ARG A 49 29.91 14.59 4.53
C ARG A 49 30.59 13.66 3.52
N GLU A 50 31.71 13.04 3.92
CA GLU A 50 32.51 12.16 3.06
C GLU A 50 31.69 10.96 2.58
N GLU A 51 30.84 10.40 3.44
CA GLU A 51 29.97 9.27 3.09
C GLU A 51 28.87 9.67 2.11
N LEU A 52 28.31 10.87 2.27
CA LEU A 52 27.26 11.38 1.40
C LEU A 52 27.77 11.75 0.01
N LEU A 53 29.03 12.17 -0.11
CA LEU A 53 29.65 12.52 -1.39
C LEU A 53 30.34 11.33 -2.08
N ALA A 54 30.56 10.23 -1.37
CA ALA A 54 31.20 9.05 -1.93
C ALA A 54 30.42 8.51 -3.16
N PRO A 55 31.11 8.25 -4.29
CA PRO A 55 30.48 7.83 -5.55
C PRO A 55 30.04 6.35 -5.51
N ARG A 56 29.03 6.04 -4.70
CA ARG A 56 28.61 4.66 -4.37
C ARG A 56 27.29 4.25 -5.03
N TRP A 57 26.49 5.22 -5.46
CA TRP A 57 25.12 4.97 -5.91
C TRP A 57 25.01 5.03 -7.43
N ALA A 58 24.13 4.22 -8.01
CA ALA A 58 23.86 4.28 -9.45
C ALA A 58 23.23 5.63 -9.84
N GLU A 59 23.53 6.09 -11.06
CA GLU A 59 23.03 7.37 -11.58
C GLU A 59 21.50 7.43 -11.70
N THR A 60 20.89 6.27 -11.95
CA THR A 60 19.43 6.10 -12.05
C THR A 60 18.88 5.27 -10.90
N THR A 61 17.64 5.55 -10.55
CA THR A 61 16.83 4.71 -9.66
C THR A 61 16.64 3.32 -10.26
N LEU A 62 16.19 2.38 -9.44
CA LEU A 62 15.92 1.01 -9.80
C LEU A 62 14.84 0.90 -10.90
N CYS A 63 13.91 1.87 -10.96
CA CYS A 63 12.91 1.95 -12.02
C CYS A 63 13.39 2.72 -13.28
N GLY A 64 14.66 3.14 -13.35
CA GLY A 64 15.26 3.83 -14.48
C GLY A 64 15.08 5.35 -14.50
N SER A 65 14.46 5.94 -13.47
CA SER A 65 14.30 7.40 -13.38
C SER A 65 15.59 8.04 -12.89
N VAL A 66 15.95 9.21 -13.45
CA VAL A 66 17.01 10.07 -12.92
C VAL A 66 16.53 10.69 -11.61
N TRP A 67 17.36 10.61 -10.56
CA TRP A 67 17.03 11.15 -9.24
C TRP A 67 17.86 12.41 -8.92
N ALA A 68 17.32 13.27 -8.08
CA ALA A 68 17.94 14.55 -7.73
C ALA A 68 18.83 14.41 -6.48
N VAL A 69 18.27 13.89 -5.40
CA VAL A 69 18.92 13.84 -4.08
C VAL A 69 18.38 12.68 -3.26
N MET A 70 19.16 12.20 -2.28
CA MET A 70 18.66 11.31 -1.24
C MET A 70 17.56 11.98 -0.41
N VAL A 71 16.68 11.16 0.15
CA VAL A 71 15.69 11.58 1.15
C VAL A 71 16.32 11.51 2.54
N GLY A 72 15.89 12.39 3.45
CA GLY A 72 16.30 12.31 4.85
C GLY A 72 15.83 11.00 5.49
N GLY A 73 16.67 10.40 6.32
CA GLY A 73 16.33 9.26 7.18
C GLY A 73 16.27 9.67 8.65
N GLU A 74 16.78 8.82 9.53
CA GLU A 74 16.90 9.07 10.97
C GLU A 74 17.66 10.36 11.30
N GLY A 75 18.65 10.72 10.48
CA GLY A 75 19.42 11.94 10.65
C GLY A 75 18.64 13.23 10.33
N GLY A 76 17.41 13.14 9.83
CA GLY A 76 16.59 14.28 9.40
C GLY A 76 16.86 14.69 7.95
N PRO A 77 16.15 15.71 7.43
CA PRO A 77 16.31 16.18 6.06
C PRO A 77 17.52 17.12 5.93
N LEU A 78 18.28 17.00 4.84
CA LEU A 78 19.47 17.83 4.58
C LEU A 78 19.13 19.31 4.28
N ARG A 79 17.90 19.59 3.88
CA ARG A 79 17.34 20.95 3.72
C ARG A 79 16.19 21.14 4.69
N GLU A 80 15.93 22.37 5.09
CA GLU A 80 14.79 22.70 5.96
C GLU A 80 13.44 22.32 5.33
N ASP A 81 13.32 22.44 4.00
CA ASP A 81 12.15 22.04 3.23
C ASP A 81 12.19 20.57 2.76
N GLY A 82 13.22 19.82 3.18
CA GLY A 82 13.42 18.43 2.80
C GLY A 82 12.46 17.50 3.54
N ARG A 83 12.20 16.34 2.93
CA ARG A 83 11.33 15.31 3.51
C ARG A 83 12.15 14.20 4.17
N VAL A 84 11.51 13.54 5.12
CA VAL A 84 11.99 12.28 5.72
C VAL A 84 11.13 11.14 5.20
N ALA A 85 11.76 10.03 4.83
CA ALA A 85 11.07 8.82 4.45
C ALA A 85 11.86 7.58 4.88
N PHE A 86 11.14 6.55 5.29
CA PHE A 86 11.70 5.28 5.76
C PHE A 86 11.41 4.12 4.81
N ALA A 87 10.59 4.37 3.78
CA ALA A 87 10.20 3.37 2.79
C ALA A 87 9.99 4.02 1.41
N PRO A 88 10.22 3.27 0.32
CA PRO A 88 9.89 3.72 -1.03
C PRO A 88 8.38 3.73 -1.26
N THR A 89 7.91 4.68 -2.08
CA THR A 89 6.50 4.75 -2.50
C THR A 89 6.33 4.55 -4.01
N CYS A 90 7.42 4.52 -4.77
CA CYS A 90 7.38 4.21 -6.20
C CYS A 90 6.92 2.78 -6.45
N ARG A 91 5.73 2.61 -7.06
CA ARG A 91 5.16 1.30 -7.42
C ARG A 91 6.12 0.44 -8.24
N ARG A 92 6.85 1.02 -9.20
CA ARG A 92 7.75 0.27 -10.08
C ARG A 92 9.00 -0.23 -9.33
N CYS A 93 9.56 0.59 -8.45
CA CYS A 93 10.65 0.15 -7.56
C CYS A 93 10.20 -0.97 -6.63
N LEU A 94 9.02 -0.82 -6.01
CA LEU A 94 8.44 -1.84 -5.14
C LEU A 94 8.22 -3.17 -5.89
N THR A 95 7.61 -3.15 -7.07
CA THR A 95 7.40 -4.37 -7.90
C THR A 95 8.72 -5.06 -8.27
N LEU A 96 9.80 -4.32 -8.47
CA LEU A 96 11.10 -4.93 -8.79
C LEU A 96 11.78 -5.51 -7.55
N ILE A 97 11.63 -4.88 -6.39
CA ILE A 97 12.08 -5.45 -5.10
C ILE A 97 11.31 -6.72 -4.76
N ASP A 98 10.00 -6.72 -4.99
CA ASP A 98 9.10 -7.83 -4.68
C ASP A 98 9.56 -9.15 -5.34
N ARG A 99 10.24 -9.07 -6.50
CA ARG A 99 10.80 -10.23 -7.21
C ARG A 99 11.92 -10.96 -6.47
N PHE A 100 12.57 -10.30 -5.51
CA PHE A 100 13.61 -10.93 -4.69
C PHE A 100 13.05 -11.70 -3.50
N TYR A 101 11.76 -11.53 -3.21
CA TYR A 101 11.08 -12.31 -2.20
C TYR A 101 10.46 -13.57 -2.83
N PRO A 102 10.51 -14.73 -2.13
CA PRO A 102 9.84 -15.92 -2.62
C PRO A 102 8.35 -15.65 -2.76
N THR A 103 7.75 -16.15 -3.84
CA THR A 103 6.30 -16.06 -4.01
C THR A 103 5.63 -16.79 -2.84
N PRO A 104 4.72 -16.14 -2.09
CA PRO A 104 4.00 -16.77 -1.00
C PRO A 104 3.30 -18.04 -1.48
N ARG A 105 3.40 -19.11 -0.70
CA ARG A 105 2.63 -20.32 -0.98
C ARG A 105 1.15 -19.97 -0.79
N ALA A 106 0.34 -20.21 -1.82
CA ALA A 106 -1.09 -19.98 -1.72
C ALA A 106 -1.68 -20.85 -0.60
N ASP A 107 -2.38 -20.21 0.33
CA ASP A 107 -3.13 -20.90 1.37
C ASP A 107 -4.28 -21.70 0.73
N ARG A 108 -4.61 -22.86 1.30
CA ARG A 108 -5.70 -23.73 0.84
C ARG A 108 -7.06 -23.00 0.90
N ARG A 109 -7.24 -22.12 1.89
CA ARG A 109 -8.44 -21.29 2.11
C ARG A 109 -8.68 -20.28 0.99
N LEU A 110 -7.63 -19.88 0.28
CA LEU A 110 -7.66 -18.75 -0.63
C LEU A 110 -8.73 -18.89 -1.73
N SER A 111 -8.91 -20.09 -2.28
CA SER A 111 -9.93 -20.33 -3.31
C SER A 111 -11.34 -20.24 -2.74
N LEU A 112 -11.58 -20.84 -1.58
CA LEU A 112 -12.90 -20.87 -0.93
C LEU A 112 -13.32 -19.46 -0.48
N VAL A 113 -12.45 -18.75 0.24
CA VAL A 113 -12.71 -17.39 0.71
C VAL A 113 -12.95 -16.44 -0.47
N ALA A 114 -12.22 -16.62 -1.59
CA ALA A 114 -12.45 -15.82 -2.79
C ALA A 114 -13.84 -16.06 -3.40
N GLN A 115 -14.34 -17.30 -3.37
CA GLN A 115 -15.68 -17.65 -3.87
C GLN A 115 -16.76 -17.06 -2.98
N LEU A 116 -16.68 -17.27 -1.66
CA LEU A 116 -17.63 -16.73 -0.69
C LEU A 116 -17.71 -15.21 -0.77
N ALA A 117 -16.57 -14.52 -0.79
CA ALA A 117 -16.55 -13.07 -0.92
C ALA A 117 -17.14 -12.61 -2.26
N ALA A 118 -16.87 -13.33 -3.35
CA ALA A 118 -17.46 -13.01 -4.64
C ALA A 118 -18.97 -13.30 -4.69
N ASP A 119 -19.48 -14.33 -3.99
CA ASP A 119 -20.92 -14.64 -3.89
C ASP A 119 -21.62 -13.47 -3.17
N VAL A 120 -21.10 -13.08 -2.01
CA VAL A 120 -21.59 -11.92 -1.24
C VAL A 120 -21.60 -10.64 -2.07
N VAL A 121 -20.53 -10.34 -2.84
CA VAL A 121 -20.50 -9.16 -3.72
C VAL A 121 -21.54 -9.27 -4.84
N CYS A 122 -21.80 -10.45 -5.38
CA CYS A 122 -22.81 -10.63 -6.42
C CYS A 122 -24.23 -10.45 -5.87
N GLU A 123 -24.46 -10.78 -4.60
CA GLU A 123 -25.76 -10.65 -3.93
C GLU A 123 -26.02 -9.23 -3.41
N GLN A 124 -24.99 -8.54 -2.92
CA GLN A 124 -25.15 -7.28 -2.17
C GLN A 124 -24.39 -6.10 -2.77
N GLY A 125 -23.45 -6.35 -3.69
CA GLY A 125 -22.59 -5.31 -4.26
C GLY A 125 -21.42 -4.90 -3.38
N PHE A 126 -21.30 -5.45 -2.17
CA PHE A 126 -20.21 -5.18 -1.24
C PHE A 126 -19.86 -6.42 -0.41
N ALA A 127 -18.59 -6.59 -0.06
CA ALA A 127 -18.14 -7.58 0.92
C ALA A 127 -16.94 -7.08 1.72
N GLU A 128 -16.86 -7.55 2.96
CA GLU A 128 -15.73 -7.35 3.86
C GLU A 128 -15.10 -8.70 4.18
N VAL A 129 -13.80 -8.85 3.93
CA VAL A 129 -13.04 -10.07 4.27
C VAL A 129 -12.03 -9.75 5.36
N ARG A 130 -12.17 -10.39 6.53
CA ARG A 130 -11.36 -10.10 7.74
C ARG A 130 -10.26 -11.10 7.98
N SER A 131 -9.25 -10.69 8.75
CA SER A 131 -8.14 -11.53 9.23
C SER A 131 -7.34 -12.21 8.11
N VAL A 132 -7.21 -11.55 6.95
CA VAL A 132 -6.49 -12.10 5.80
C VAL A 132 -4.98 -11.93 6.01
N PRO A 133 -4.19 -13.01 5.97
CA PRO A 133 -2.73 -12.93 6.04
C PRO A 133 -2.17 -12.01 4.95
N GLY A 134 -1.23 -11.13 5.32
CA GLY A 134 -0.75 -10.06 4.45
C GLY A 134 -0.19 -10.54 3.11
N ASP A 135 0.48 -11.68 3.12
CA ASP A 135 1.04 -12.37 1.95
C ASP A 135 -0.02 -12.97 1.01
N GLN A 136 -1.24 -13.20 1.50
CA GLN A 136 -2.36 -13.73 0.73
C GLN A 136 -3.28 -12.62 0.17
N GLN A 137 -3.24 -11.41 0.74
CA GLN A 137 -4.17 -10.33 0.42
C GLN A 137 -4.19 -9.94 -1.07
N ALA A 138 -3.01 -9.82 -1.69
CA ALA A 138 -2.90 -9.38 -3.08
C ALA A 138 -3.54 -10.39 -4.05
N GLU A 139 -3.26 -11.68 -3.85
CA GLU A 139 -3.80 -12.76 -4.67
C GLU A 139 -5.30 -12.95 -4.41
N LEU A 140 -5.75 -12.87 -3.16
CA LEU A 140 -7.18 -12.92 -2.82
C LEU A 140 -7.97 -11.81 -3.54
N ARG A 141 -7.52 -10.56 -3.45
CA ARG A 141 -8.15 -9.40 -4.14
C ARG A 141 -8.20 -9.59 -5.65
N LYS A 142 -7.16 -10.16 -6.24
CA LYS A 142 -7.12 -10.46 -7.68
C LYS A 142 -8.16 -11.53 -8.05
N ARG A 143 -8.27 -12.60 -7.27
CA ARG A 143 -9.24 -13.67 -7.51
C ARG A 143 -10.68 -13.22 -7.33
N ILE A 144 -10.99 -12.47 -6.27
CA ILE A 144 -12.35 -11.94 -6.06
C ILE A 144 -12.76 -11.06 -7.25
N ARG A 145 -11.91 -10.11 -7.68
CA ARG A 145 -12.20 -9.28 -8.86
C ARG A 145 -12.46 -10.09 -10.12
N LYS A 146 -11.67 -11.16 -10.33
CA LYS A 146 -11.85 -12.07 -11.48
C LYS A 146 -13.19 -12.80 -11.40
N LEU A 147 -13.55 -13.32 -10.23
CA LEU A 147 -14.80 -14.06 -10.01
C LEU A 147 -16.02 -13.16 -10.15
N VAL A 148 -16.02 -11.97 -9.52
CA VAL A 148 -17.10 -10.99 -9.65
C VAL A 148 -17.29 -10.62 -11.12
N ARG A 149 -16.21 -10.26 -11.83
CA ARG A 149 -16.29 -9.92 -13.26
C ARG A 149 -16.81 -11.07 -14.12
N ALA A 150 -16.40 -12.31 -13.82
CA ALA A 150 -16.86 -13.48 -14.57
C ALA A 150 -18.36 -13.76 -14.37
N ARG A 151 -18.91 -13.41 -13.20
CA ARG A 151 -20.31 -13.68 -12.84
C ARG A 151 -21.26 -12.56 -13.21
N THR A 152 -20.84 -11.31 -13.05
CA THR A 152 -21.71 -10.14 -13.26
C THR A 152 -21.40 -9.35 -14.53
N GLY A 153 -20.24 -9.59 -15.16
CA GLY A 153 -19.75 -8.76 -16.26
C GLY A 153 -19.18 -7.40 -15.83
N HIS A 154 -19.32 -7.01 -14.56
CA HIS A 154 -18.91 -5.71 -14.06
C HIS A 154 -17.51 -5.71 -13.41
N GLY A 155 -16.90 -4.54 -13.33
CA GLY A 155 -15.67 -4.35 -12.56
C GLY A 155 -15.97 -4.26 -11.06
N SER A 156 -14.98 -4.61 -10.23
CA SER A 156 -15.03 -4.33 -8.79
C SER A 156 -13.76 -3.63 -8.31
N LYS A 157 -13.94 -2.76 -7.32
CA LYS A 157 -12.87 -2.09 -6.60
C LYS A 157 -12.54 -2.90 -5.36
N THR A 158 -11.26 -2.95 -5.00
CA THR A 158 -10.79 -3.62 -3.79
C THR A 158 -9.84 -2.71 -3.04
N PHE A 159 -9.98 -2.67 -1.72
CA PHE A 159 -9.14 -1.91 -0.81
C PHE A 159 -8.65 -2.85 0.29
N SER A 160 -7.44 -2.60 0.80
CA SER A 160 -6.91 -3.31 1.96
C SER A 160 -6.66 -2.28 3.06
N LEU A 161 -7.13 -2.57 4.27
CA LEU A 161 -6.80 -1.85 5.49
C LEU A 161 -6.37 -2.88 6.53
N GLU A 162 -5.10 -2.83 6.92
CA GLU A 162 -4.50 -3.81 7.84
C GLU A 162 -4.69 -5.27 7.35
N THR A 163 -5.49 -6.06 8.06
CA THR A 163 -5.81 -7.46 7.72
C THR A 163 -7.17 -7.62 7.04
N THR A 164 -7.85 -6.51 6.75
CA THR A 164 -9.20 -6.49 6.18
C THR A 164 -9.17 -6.06 4.72
N ILE A 165 -9.89 -6.79 3.88
CA ILE A 165 -10.13 -6.46 2.48
C ILE A 165 -11.57 -6.05 2.27
N TYR A 166 -11.77 -4.87 1.70
CA TYR A 166 -13.07 -4.38 1.26
C TYR A 166 -13.21 -4.56 -0.24
N VAL A 167 -14.36 -5.04 -0.68
CA VAL A 167 -14.69 -5.23 -2.09
C VAL A 167 -16.01 -4.57 -2.40
N GLU A 168 -16.05 -3.79 -3.47
CA GLU A 168 -17.24 -3.05 -3.90
C GLU A 168 -17.45 -3.24 -5.41
N CYS A 169 -18.66 -3.60 -5.80
CA CYS A 169 -19.15 -3.56 -7.18
C CYS A 169 -20.32 -2.59 -7.22
N ARG A 170 -20.04 -1.36 -7.67
CA ARG A 170 -21.00 -0.24 -7.62
C ARG A 170 -22.28 -0.55 -8.38
N GLU A 171 -22.18 -1.19 -9.53
CA GLU A 171 -23.32 -1.51 -10.38
C GLU A 171 -24.29 -2.48 -9.70
N ILE A 172 -23.78 -3.43 -8.90
CA ILE A 172 -24.61 -4.33 -8.09
C ILE A 172 -25.11 -3.60 -6.85
N TYR A 173 -24.25 -2.81 -6.19
CA TYR A 173 -24.65 -2.05 -5.00
C TYR A 173 -25.83 -1.10 -5.31
N ASP A 174 -25.78 -0.40 -6.44
CA ASP A 174 -26.82 0.51 -6.89
C ASP A 174 -28.15 -0.22 -7.18
N GLN A 175 -28.13 -1.50 -7.57
CA GLN A 175 -29.34 -2.33 -7.73
C GLN A 175 -30.03 -2.62 -6.40
N HIS A 176 -29.27 -2.69 -5.31
CA HIS A 176 -29.75 -2.98 -3.96
C HIS A 176 -29.79 -1.74 -3.05
N ALA A 177 -29.61 -0.53 -3.61
CA ALA A 177 -29.43 0.70 -2.83
C ALA A 177 -30.62 1.03 -1.89
N SER A 178 -31.85 0.72 -2.29
CA SER A 178 -33.05 0.93 -1.47
C SER A 178 -33.09 0.01 -0.25
N GLU A 179 -32.70 -1.27 -0.43
CA GLU A 179 -32.62 -2.24 0.65
C GLU A 179 -31.48 -1.93 1.61
N HIS A 180 -30.31 -1.56 1.08
CA HIS A 180 -29.18 -1.10 1.89
C HIS A 180 -29.52 0.13 2.72
N SER A 181 -30.24 1.09 2.13
CA SER A 181 -30.70 2.30 2.84
C SER A 181 -31.66 1.94 3.98
N ARG A 182 -32.56 0.99 3.77
CA ARG A 182 -33.47 0.49 4.81
C ARG A 182 -32.71 -0.17 5.97
N VAL A 183 -31.80 -1.09 5.66
CA VAL A 183 -31.00 -1.81 6.67
C VAL A 183 -30.11 -0.84 7.47
N ALA A 184 -29.50 0.15 6.79
CA ALA A 184 -28.70 1.18 7.44
C ALA A 184 -29.54 2.05 8.38
N MET A 185 -30.73 2.46 7.95
CA MET A 185 -31.65 3.24 8.78
C MET A 185 -32.13 2.45 10.00
N GLU A 186 -32.46 1.16 9.83
CA GLU A 186 -32.82 0.27 10.93
C GLU A 186 -31.68 0.11 11.94
N ALA A 187 -30.44 -0.06 11.46
CA ALA A 187 -29.26 -0.16 12.32
C ALA A 187 -29.00 1.15 13.09
N LEU A 188 -29.12 2.30 12.44
CA LEU A 188 -28.97 3.61 13.07
C LEU A 188 -30.05 3.84 14.13
N ASN A 189 -31.30 3.52 13.81
CA ASN A 189 -32.41 3.65 14.75
C ASN A 189 -32.21 2.74 15.97
N GLN A 190 -31.79 1.50 15.77
CA GLN A 190 -31.45 0.57 16.85
C GLN A 190 -30.35 1.12 17.77
N PHE A 191 -29.26 1.65 17.20
CA PHE A 191 -28.17 2.25 17.96
C PHE A 191 -28.64 3.45 18.80
N LEU A 192 -29.44 4.34 18.21
CA LEU A 192 -30.00 5.50 18.90
C LEU A 192 -30.96 5.09 20.03
N THR A 193 -31.78 4.06 19.82
CA THR A 193 -32.70 3.54 20.84
C THR A 193 -32.01 2.76 21.96
N ALA A 194 -30.87 2.12 21.69
CA ALA A 194 -30.07 1.39 22.67
C ALA A 194 -29.11 2.29 23.49
N GLY A 195 -29.29 3.62 23.44
CA GLY A 195 -28.48 4.55 24.22
C GLY A 195 -27.01 4.62 23.79
N GLY A 196 -26.67 4.22 22.57
CA GLY A 196 -25.31 4.25 22.05
C GLY A 196 -24.47 3.00 22.32
N GLU A 197 -25.04 1.95 22.92
CA GLU A 197 -24.38 0.64 22.98
C GLU A 197 -24.63 -0.15 21.69
N ALA A 198 -23.54 -0.51 21.00
CA ALA A 198 -23.61 -1.43 19.88
C ALA A 198 -23.96 -2.82 20.40
N LEU A 199 -25.22 -3.23 20.25
CA LEU A 199 -25.64 -4.60 20.55
C LEU A 199 -24.78 -5.59 19.78
N SER A 200 -24.31 -6.65 20.47
CA SER A 200 -23.59 -7.77 19.86
C SER A 200 -24.44 -8.40 18.76
N ARG A 201 -24.21 -7.96 17.52
CA ARG A 201 -24.92 -8.44 16.35
C ARG A 201 -24.15 -9.62 15.78
N ARG A 202 -24.87 -10.61 15.24
CA ARG A 202 -24.29 -11.63 14.36
C ARG A 202 -23.39 -10.91 13.33
N PRO A 203 -22.20 -11.46 12.98
CA PRO A 203 -21.42 -10.91 11.88
C PRO A 203 -22.35 -10.71 10.71
N ALA A 204 -22.37 -9.51 10.16
CA ALA A 204 -23.31 -9.19 9.11
C ALA A 204 -23.08 -10.11 7.91
N ASP A 205 -24.14 -10.39 7.15
CA ASP A 205 -24.11 -11.37 6.06
C ASP A 205 -23.09 -11.01 4.96
N TRP A 206 -22.60 -9.76 4.96
CA TRP A 206 -21.54 -9.28 4.07
C TRP A 206 -20.10 -9.48 4.58
N VAL A 207 -19.91 -10.08 5.76
CA VAL A 207 -18.59 -10.28 6.38
C VAL A 207 -18.14 -11.74 6.23
N VAL A 208 -17.03 -11.94 5.52
CA VAL A 208 -16.35 -13.23 5.39
C VAL A 208 -15.11 -13.23 6.28
N SER A 209 -15.07 -14.08 7.31
CA SER A 209 -13.85 -14.25 8.13
C SER A 209 -12.92 -15.25 7.46
N TRP A 210 -11.63 -14.92 7.29
CA TRP A 210 -10.64 -15.86 6.79
C TRP A 210 -10.44 -17.07 7.72
N GLU A 211 -10.47 -16.84 9.02
CA GLU A 211 -10.19 -17.85 10.06
C GLU A 211 -11.36 -18.82 10.30
N ALA A 212 -12.56 -18.48 9.83
CA ALA A 212 -13.75 -19.31 10.03
C ALA A 212 -13.75 -20.58 9.15
N TRP A 213 -12.79 -20.72 8.24
CA TRP A 213 -12.74 -21.82 7.28
C TRP A 213 -11.51 -22.66 7.51
N ASP A 214 -11.70 -23.93 7.85
CA ASP A 214 -10.61 -24.90 7.77
C ASP A 214 -10.74 -25.75 6.51
N VAL A 215 -9.61 -26.05 5.88
CA VAL A 215 -9.57 -26.84 4.64
C VAL A 215 -8.51 -27.92 4.80
N ASP A 216 -8.96 -29.09 5.22
CA ASP A 216 -8.16 -30.31 5.35
C ASP A 216 -7.53 -30.76 4.02
#